data_AF-A0A7S2PBL5-F1
#
_entry.id   AF-A0A7S2PBL5-F1
#
_cell.length_a   1.000
_cell.length_b   1.000
_cell.length_c   1.000
_cell.angle_alpha   90.00
_cell.angle_beta   90.00
_cell.angle_gamma   90.00
#
_symmetry.space_group_name_H-M   'P 1'
#
loop_
_entity.id
_entity.type
_entity.pdbx_description
1 polymer ?
#
loop_
_entity_poly.entity_id
_entity_poly.type
_entity_poly.pdbx_seq_one_letter_code
_entity_poly.pdbx_strand_id
1 'polypeptide(L)'
;FSSFSHDRIARIRELRQELNLDGTHRYKTGCLFTVPPDNFVDIAMEVGASEVHLRYDECSKQRIDLIHANGMSSMAWFRGYAGMLADVSEKYLDVGNEDEDMYHTVLNSGVKQLCMNKPDVLVDMLNRRFPDGSSTVSAEEDRISGLFIQ
;
A
#
# COMPACT_ATOMS: atom_id res chain seq x y z
N PHE A 1 -12.76 0.86 -2.54
CA PHE A 1 -13.08 -0.57 -2.29
C PHE A 1 -11.87 -1.38 -2.67
N SER A 2 -11.47 -2.37 -1.87
CA SER A 2 -10.33 -3.21 -2.21
C SER A 2 -10.66 -4.68 -1.95
N SER A 3 -10.13 -5.59 -2.76
CA SER A 3 -10.42 -7.02 -2.63
C SER A 3 -9.32 -7.92 -3.22
N PHE A 4 -9.21 -9.14 -2.66
CA PHE A 4 -8.47 -10.25 -3.25
C PHE A 4 -9.22 -10.92 -4.42
N SER A 5 -10.53 -10.66 -4.55
CA SER A 5 -11.38 -11.19 -5.62
C SER A 5 -11.47 -10.13 -6.73
N HIS A 6 -10.65 -10.30 -7.76
CA HIS A 6 -10.45 -9.30 -8.82
C HIS A 6 -11.67 -9.17 -9.74
N ASP A 7 -12.48 -10.22 -9.85
CA ASP A 7 -13.80 -10.20 -10.49
C ASP A 7 -14.76 -9.21 -9.83
N ARG A 8 -14.72 -9.05 -8.51
CA ARG A 8 -15.52 -8.04 -7.80
C ARG A 8 -15.05 -6.63 -8.09
N ILE A 9 -13.76 -6.43 -8.32
CA ILE A 9 -13.20 -5.14 -8.71
C ILE A 9 -13.70 -4.77 -10.11
N ALA A 10 -13.56 -5.70 -11.07
CA ALA A 10 -14.09 -5.53 -12.41
C ALA A 10 -15.60 -5.21 -12.39
N ARG A 11 -16.36 -5.94 -11.57
CA ARG A 11 -17.81 -5.70 -11.42
C ARG A 11 -18.14 -4.31 -10.88
N ILE A 12 -17.39 -3.81 -9.89
CA ILE A 12 -17.57 -2.44 -9.41
C ILE A 12 -17.25 -1.45 -10.51
N ARG A 13 -16.24 -1.74 -11.33
CA ARG A 13 -15.82 -0.86 -12.41
C ARG A 13 -16.86 -0.74 -13.51
N GLU A 14 -17.55 -1.84 -13.84
CA GLU A 14 -18.73 -1.84 -14.71
C GLU A 14 -19.90 -1.02 -14.13
N LEU A 15 -20.13 -1.11 -12.81
CA LEU A 15 -21.26 -0.46 -12.14
C LEU A 15 -21.02 1.02 -11.81
N ARG A 16 -19.76 1.45 -11.74
CA ARG A 16 -19.33 2.78 -11.31
C ARG A 16 -18.35 3.37 -12.32
N GLN A 17 -18.86 3.70 -13.51
CA GLN A 17 -18.04 4.16 -14.65
C GLN A 17 -17.66 5.64 -14.56
N GLU A 18 -18.08 6.36 -13.52
CA GLU A 18 -17.84 7.79 -13.41
C GLU A 18 -16.33 8.12 -13.39
N LEU A 19 -15.94 9.07 -14.24
CA LEU A 19 -14.57 9.57 -14.36
C LEU A 19 -14.48 10.99 -13.80
N ASN A 20 -13.28 11.35 -13.35
CA ASN A 20 -12.87 12.71 -13.07
C ASN A 20 -12.55 13.45 -14.38
N LEU A 21 -12.29 14.76 -14.30
CA LEU A 21 -11.95 15.59 -15.47
C LEU A 21 -10.62 15.16 -16.14
N ASP A 22 -9.72 14.54 -15.40
CA ASP A 22 -8.44 14.01 -15.87
C ASP A 22 -8.54 12.59 -16.49
N GLY A 23 -9.75 12.03 -16.57
CA GLY A 23 -10.00 10.69 -17.10
C GLY A 23 -9.78 9.56 -16.09
N THR A 24 -9.35 9.85 -14.86
CA THR A 24 -9.20 8.83 -13.81
C THR A 24 -10.55 8.41 -13.24
N HIS A 25 -10.66 7.19 -12.69
CA HIS A 25 -11.89 6.76 -12.04
C HIS A 25 -12.19 7.56 -10.78
N ARG A 26 -13.42 8.08 -10.68
CA ARG A 26 -13.88 8.85 -9.51
C ARG A 26 -13.81 8.02 -8.23
N TYR A 27 -14.16 6.75 -8.31
CA TYR A 27 -14.12 5.81 -7.18
C TYR A 27 -12.86 4.97 -7.27
N LYS A 28 -11.99 5.03 -6.27
CA LYS A 28 -10.76 4.22 -6.25
C LYS A 28 -11.04 2.76 -5.89
N THR A 29 -10.38 1.86 -6.63
CA THR A 29 -10.38 0.42 -6.38
C THR A 29 -8.98 -0.13 -6.19
N GLY A 30 -8.79 -1.00 -5.19
CA GLY A 30 -7.49 -1.61 -4.85
C GLY A 30 -7.46 -3.10 -5.12
N CYS A 31 -6.51 -3.55 -5.95
CA CYS A 31 -6.29 -4.95 -6.27
C CYS A 31 -5.32 -5.58 -5.26
N LEU A 32 -5.79 -6.52 -4.43
CA LEU A 32 -4.96 -7.17 -3.41
C LEU A 32 -4.34 -8.47 -3.94
N PHE A 33 -3.09 -8.69 -3.54
CA PHE A 33 -2.38 -9.94 -3.77
C PHE A 33 -1.81 -10.47 -2.45
N THR A 34 -1.95 -11.78 -2.20
CA THR A 34 -1.28 -12.44 -1.05
C THR A 34 0.17 -12.73 -1.39
N VAL A 35 0.40 -13.30 -2.57
CA VAL A 35 1.70 -13.42 -3.23
C VAL A 35 1.46 -12.95 -4.67
N PRO A 36 2.10 -11.85 -5.10
CA PRO A 36 1.87 -11.32 -6.44
C PRO A 36 2.52 -12.24 -7.48
N PRO A 37 1.80 -12.66 -8.54
CA PRO A 37 2.42 -13.31 -9.70
C PRO A 37 3.30 -12.30 -10.46
N ASP A 38 4.13 -12.76 -11.40
CA ASP A 38 5.03 -11.87 -12.15
C ASP A 38 4.27 -10.79 -12.96
N ASN A 39 3.07 -11.11 -13.43
CA ASN A 39 2.20 -10.22 -14.21
C ASN A 39 1.11 -9.52 -13.36
N PHE A 40 1.32 -9.37 -12.05
CA PHE A 40 0.30 -8.80 -11.14
C PHE A 40 -0.17 -7.39 -11.53
N VAL A 41 0.68 -6.59 -12.17
CA VAL A 41 0.32 -5.25 -12.66
C VAL A 41 -0.63 -5.32 -13.84
N ASP A 42 -0.40 -6.24 -14.79
CA ASP A 42 -1.30 -6.45 -15.93
C ASP A 42 -2.69 -6.86 -15.45
N ILE A 43 -2.75 -7.78 -14.48
CA ILE A 43 -4.02 -8.21 -13.86
C ILE A 43 -4.74 -7.02 -13.22
N ALA A 44 -4.03 -6.14 -12.50
CA ALA A 44 -4.62 -4.97 -11.87
C ALA A 44 -5.17 -3.97 -12.90
N MET A 45 -4.46 -3.78 -14.02
CA MET A 45 -4.90 -2.94 -15.14
C MET A 45 -6.13 -3.52 -15.85
N GLU A 46 -6.14 -4.83 -16.11
CA GLU A 46 -7.26 -5.54 -16.77
C GLU A 46 -8.57 -5.37 -16.01
N VAL A 47 -8.54 -5.39 -14.67
CA VAL A 47 -9.73 -5.17 -13.84
C VAL A 47 -10.05 -3.70 -13.56
N GLY A 48 -9.26 -2.78 -14.12
CA GLY A 48 -9.42 -1.32 -13.95
C GLY A 48 -9.23 -0.87 -12.50
N ALA A 49 -8.26 -1.46 -11.79
CA ALA A 49 -7.88 -1.01 -10.46
C ALA A 49 -7.15 0.34 -10.53
N SER A 50 -7.36 1.18 -9.51
CA SER A 50 -6.62 2.45 -9.35
C SER A 50 -5.37 2.28 -8.50
N GLU A 51 -5.31 1.19 -7.73
CA GLU A 51 -4.25 0.92 -6.76
C GLU A 51 -3.93 -0.57 -6.71
N VAL A 52 -2.68 -0.90 -6.39
CA VAL A 52 -2.23 -2.26 -6.08
C VAL A 52 -1.85 -2.34 -4.61
N HIS A 53 -2.37 -3.36 -3.93
CA HIS A 53 -2.22 -3.57 -2.50
C HIS A 53 -1.39 -4.84 -2.28
N LEU A 54 -0.16 -4.68 -1.77
CA LEU A 54 0.77 -5.78 -1.52
C LEU A 54 0.92 -6.02 -0.02
N ARG A 55 1.20 -7.27 0.36
CA ARG A 55 1.61 -7.56 1.74
C ARG A 55 2.95 -6.89 2.00
N TYR A 56 3.15 -6.36 3.20
CA TYR A 56 4.34 -5.56 3.55
C TYR A 56 5.69 -6.23 3.18
N ASP A 57 5.78 -7.56 3.29
CA ASP A 57 6.97 -8.36 2.95
C ASP A 57 7.16 -8.59 1.44
N GLU A 58 6.14 -8.33 0.62
CA GLU A 58 6.19 -8.40 -0.84
C GLU A 58 6.52 -7.03 -1.48
N CYS A 59 6.64 -5.96 -0.67
CA CYS A 59 6.95 -4.61 -1.11
C CYS A 59 8.46 -4.43 -1.38
N SER A 60 8.89 -4.77 -2.58
CA SER A 60 10.22 -4.36 -3.07
C SER A 60 10.14 -3.04 -3.84
N LYS A 61 11.22 -2.25 -3.81
CA LYS A 61 11.30 -1.01 -4.61
C LYS A 61 10.96 -1.25 -6.08
N GLN A 62 11.47 -2.33 -6.68
CA GLN A 62 11.19 -2.67 -8.07
C GLN A 62 9.70 -2.89 -8.36
N ARG A 63 8.98 -3.59 -7.47
CA ARG A 63 7.53 -3.83 -7.63
C ARG A 63 6.74 -2.55 -7.45
N ILE A 64 7.10 -1.71 -6.48
CA ILE A 64 6.43 -0.43 -6.25
C ILE A 64 6.67 0.53 -7.43
N ASP A 65 7.91 0.66 -7.89
CA ASP A 65 8.25 1.47 -9.05
C ASP A 65 7.48 0.98 -10.30
N LEU A 66 7.31 -0.34 -10.47
CA LEU A 66 6.51 -0.92 -11.56
C LEU A 66 5.03 -0.56 -11.46
N ILE A 67 4.44 -0.57 -10.25
CA ILE A 67 3.05 -0.12 -10.03
C ILE A 67 2.90 1.35 -10.43
N HIS A 68 3.81 2.20 -9.96
CA HIS A 68 3.76 3.66 -10.22
C HIS A 68 4.01 4.00 -11.69
N ALA A 69 4.93 3.30 -12.35
CA ALA A 69 5.21 3.45 -13.78
C ALA A 69 3.97 3.16 -14.66
N ASN A 70 3.00 2.40 -14.14
CA ASN A 70 1.72 2.11 -14.79
C ASN A 70 0.57 3.00 -14.30
N GLY A 71 0.87 4.12 -13.65
CA GLY A 71 -0.11 5.14 -13.26
C GLY A 71 -1.02 4.74 -12.09
N MET A 72 -0.71 3.66 -11.38
CA MET A 72 -1.47 3.21 -10.22
C MET A 72 -0.81 3.66 -8.90
N SER A 73 -1.62 3.86 -7.86
CA SER A 73 -1.11 4.04 -6.51
C SER A 73 -0.77 2.68 -5.87
N SER A 74 -0.06 2.71 -4.75
CA SER A 74 0.38 1.51 -4.04
C SER A 74 0.01 1.59 -2.55
N MET A 75 -0.44 0.48 -1.98
CA MET A 75 -0.62 0.31 -0.54
C MET A 75 0.10 -0.95 -0.06
N ALA A 76 0.76 -0.87 1.09
CA ALA A 76 1.22 -2.04 1.81
C ALA A 76 0.22 -2.36 2.93
N TRP A 77 -0.17 -3.63 3.04
CA TRP A 77 -0.99 -4.11 4.15
C TRP A 77 -0.18 -5.07 5.03
N PHE A 78 -0.31 -4.87 6.34
CA PHE A 78 0.27 -5.74 7.35
C PHE A 78 -0.73 -6.85 7.68
N ARG A 79 -0.22 -8.01 8.07
CA ARG A 79 -1.09 -9.10 8.52
C ARG A 79 -1.70 -8.71 9.86
N GLY A 80 -2.82 -9.33 10.23
CA GLY A 80 -3.34 -9.18 11.59
C GLY A 80 -2.37 -9.71 12.63
N TYR A 81 -2.57 -9.32 13.90
CA TYR A 81 -1.71 -9.65 15.04
C TYR A 81 -1.17 -11.09 15.07
N ALA A 82 -2.05 -12.09 14.90
CA ALA A 82 -1.64 -13.51 14.90
C ALA A 82 -0.69 -13.86 13.73
N GLY A 83 -0.90 -13.27 12.55
CA GLY A 83 -0.02 -13.47 11.39
C GLY A 83 1.33 -12.79 11.59
N MET A 84 1.35 -11.59 12.18
CA MET A 84 2.58 -10.87 12.50
C MET A 84 3.42 -11.60 13.55
N LEU A 85 2.79 -12.18 14.58
CA LEU A 85 3.51 -13.01 15.56
C LEU A 85 4.24 -14.19 14.90
N ALA A 86 3.58 -14.87 13.95
CA ALA A 86 4.20 -15.96 13.20
C ALA A 86 5.38 -15.45 12.34
N ASP A 87 5.21 -14.33 11.65
CA ASP A 87 6.28 -13.77 10.80
C ASP A 87 7.52 -13.34 11.61
N VAL A 88 7.35 -12.79 12.83
CA VAL A 88 8.49 -12.48 13.73
C VAL A 88 9.21 -13.75 14.17
N SER A 89 8.48 -14.82 14.47
CA SER A 89 9.10 -16.07 14.90
C SER A 89 9.81 -16.84 13.78
N GLU A 90 9.45 -16.61 12.51
CA GLU A 90 9.89 -17.44 11.38
C GLU A 90 10.72 -16.69 10.33
N LYS A 91 10.48 -15.39 10.12
CA LYS A 91 11.05 -14.62 9.00
C LYS A 91 11.85 -13.40 9.46
N TYR A 92 11.41 -12.72 10.51
CA TYR A 92 12.01 -11.47 10.99
C TYR A 92 12.48 -11.64 12.43
N LEU A 93 13.58 -12.37 12.59
CA LEU A 93 14.12 -12.77 13.89
C LEU A 93 14.78 -11.59 14.65
N ASP A 94 14.96 -10.45 13.98
CA ASP A 94 15.63 -9.25 14.47
C ASP A 94 14.68 -8.07 14.74
N VAL A 95 13.38 -8.21 14.45
CA VAL A 95 12.39 -7.14 14.66
C VAL A 95 11.37 -7.47 15.76
N GLY A 96 11.00 -6.47 16.54
CA GLY A 96 10.04 -6.58 17.63
C GLY A 96 8.62 -6.33 17.15
N ASN A 97 8.00 -7.29 16.43
CA ASN A 97 6.58 -7.31 16.04
C ASN A 97 5.98 -5.94 15.65
N GLU A 98 6.04 -5.59 14.36
CA GLU A 98 5.53 -4.33 13.81
C GLU A 98 6.08 -3.10 14.56
N ASP A 99 7.34 -2.75 14.26
CA ASP A 99 8.12 -1.68 14.87
C ASP A 99 8.61 -0.65 13.83
N GLU A 100 9.42 0.31 14.29
CA GLU A 100 9.96 1.39 13.45
C GLU A 100 10.82 0.88 12.30
N ASP A 101 11.66 -0.11 12.53
CA ASP A 101 12.56 -0.66 11.50
C ASP A 101 11.77 -1.33 10.37
N MET A 102 10.67 -2.01 10.72
CA MET A 102 9.75 -2.56 9.73
C MET A 102 9.06 -1.44 8.92
N TYR A 103 8.57 -0.38 9.56
CA TYR A 103 7.99 0.75 8.84
C TYR A 103 9.01 1.46 7.96
N HIS A 104 10.23 1.66 8.43
CA HIS A 104 11.31 2.23 7.62
C HIS A 104 11.57 1.40 6.38
N THR A 105 11.67 0.07 6.53
CA THR A 105 11.89 -0.85 5.41
C THR A 105 10.78 -0.74 4.37
N VAL A 106 9.52 -0.76 4.80
CA VAL A 106 8.36 -0.69 3.90
C VAL A 106 8.25 0.69 3.25
N LEU A 107 8.45 1.78 4.00
CA LEU A 107 8.44 3.14 3.44
C LEU A 107 9.56 3.37 2.43
N ASN A 108 10.75 2.80 2.67
CA ASN A 108 11.89 2.88 1.75
C ASN A 108 11.64 2.13 0.44
N SER A 109 10.63 1.26 0.36
CA SER A 109 10.19 0.68 -0.91
C SER A 109 9.49 1.70 -1.82
N GLY A 110 9.14 2.88 -1.31
CA GLY A 110 8.40 3.93 -2.02
C GLY A 110 6.89 3.79 -1.95
N VAL A 111 6.36 2.89 -1.10
CA VAL A 111 4.92 2.67 -1.05
C VAL A 111 4.17 3.92 -0.55
N LYS A 112 3.07 4.28 -1.22
CA LYS A 112 2.29 5.49 -0.92
C LYS A 112 1.28 5.35 0.20
N GLN A 113 0.95 4.15 0.68
CA GLN A 113 -0.07 3.95 1.71
C GLN A 113 0.27 2.74 2.58
N LEU A 114 -0.19 2.76 3.83
CA LEU A 114 0.02 1.68 4.78
C LEU A 114 -1.29 1.36 5.50
N CYS A 115 -1.63 0.07 5.58
CA CYS A 115 -2.71 -0.48 6.40
C CYS A 115 -2.09 -1.38 7.47
N MET A 116 -2.08 -0.94 8.73
CA MET A 116 -1.19 -1.46 9.78
C MET A 116 -1.92 -1.61 11.12
N ASN A 117 -1.38 -2.42 12.04
CA ASN A 117 -1.98 -2.65 13.36
C ASN A 117 -1.53 -1.64 14.42
N LYS A 118 -0.36 -1.00 14.25
CA LYS A 118 0.21 -0.02 15.22
C LYS A 118 0.43 1.37 14.63
N PRO A 119 -0.65 2.09 14.25
CA PRO A 119 -0.52 3.42 13.66
C PRO A 119 0.16 4.45 14.59
N ASP A 120 0.07 4.26 15.91
CA ASP A 120 0.74 5.08 16.93
C ASP A 120 2.26 5.03 16.80
N VAL A 121 2.83 3.84 16.63
CA VAL A 121 4.29 3.66 16.44
C VAL A 121 4.76 4.40 15.18
N LEU A 122 4.02 4.29 14.08
CA LEU A 122 4.35 5.02 12.85
C LEU A 122 4.25 6.53 13.03
N VAL A 123 3.18 7.02 13.68
CA VAL A 123 2.98 8.46 13.91
C VAL A 123 4.11 9.02 14.78
N ASP A 124 4.49 8.33 15.85
CA ASP A 124 5.59 8.75 16.73
C ASP A 124 6.94 8.75 16.00
N MET A 125 7.17 7.77 15.12
CA MET A 125 8.35 7.72 14.26
C MET A 125 8.39 8.94 13.30
N LEU A 126 7.26 9.24 12.64
CA LEU A 126 7.16 10.37 11.71
C LEU A 126 7.29 11.73 12.43
N ASN A 127 6.69 11.90 13.60
CA ASN A 127 6.78 13.12 14.40
C ASN A 127 8.21 13.40 14.88
N ARG A 128 8.97 12.36 15.25
CA ARG A 128 10.40 12.50 15.59
C ARG A 128 11.24 12.89 14.37
N ARG A 129 10.90 12.34 13.20
CA ARG A 129 11.61 12.62 11.95
C ARG A 129 11.30 14.02 11.40
N PHE A 130 10.11 14.54 11.65
CA PHE A 130 9.62 15.84 11.16
C PHE A 130 8.94 16.66 12.29
N PRO A 131 9.70 17.17 13.28
CA PRO A 131 9.16 17.71 14.53
C PRO A 131 8.33 19.00 14.38
N ASP A 132 8.51 19.74 13.29
CA ASP A 132 7.85 21.02 13.02
C ASP A 132 6.64 20.89 12.09
N GLY A 133 6.20 19.66 11.78
CA GLY A 133 5.13 19.41 10.80
C GLY A 133 5.51 19.81 9.38
N SER A 134 6.78 20.21 9.17
CA SER A 134 7.41 20.49 7.89
C SER A 134 7.67 19.18 7.16
N SER A 135 6.60 18.54 6.68
CA SER A 135 6.70 17.58 5.58
C SER A 135 7.01 18.33 4.28
N THR A 136 8.13 19.05 4.23
CA THR A 136 8.71 19.53 2.96
C THR A 136 9.45 18.38 2.30
N VAL A 137 8.69 17.37 1.88
CA VAL A 137 9.02 16.68 0.64
C VAL A 137 8.71 17.71 -0.44
N SER A 138 9.73 18.12 -1.20
CA SER A 138 9.59 19.01 -2.35
C SER A 138 8.35 18.64 -3.16
N ALA A 139 7.64 19.67 -3.62
CA ALA A 139 6.30 19.63 -4.19
C ALA A 139 6.18 18.89 -5.55
N GLU A 140 6.71 17.68 -5.66
CA GLU A 140 6.43 16.74 -6.75
C GLU A 140 6.03 15.36 -6.14
N GLU A 141 4.71 15.17 -6.03
CA GLU A 141 3.97 13.90 -6.18
C GLU A 141 4.00 12.75 -5.14
N ASP A 142 4.66 12.86 -3.98
CA ASP A 142 4.70 11.75 -2.99
C ASP A 142 4.02 12.06 -1.64
N ARG A 143 2.70 12.32 -1.67
CA ARG A 143 1.89 12.26 -0.45
C ARG A 143 1.47 10.83 -0.15
N ILE A 144 1.76 10.36 1.05
CA ILE A 144 1.09 9.19 1.62
C ILE A 144 -0.36 9.57 1.91
N SER A 145 -1.27 9.29 0.98
CA SER A 145 -2.68 9.64 1.11
C SER A 145 -3.47 8.47 1.71
N GLY A 146 -3.55 8.39 3.03
CA GLY A 146 -4.54 7.54 3.72
C GLY A 146 -3.94 6.63 4.78
N LEU A 147 -4.16 6.99 6.05
CA LEU A 147 -4.02 6.09 7.20
C LEU A 147 -5.39 5.43 7.39
N PHE A 148 -5.52 4.14 7.10
CA PHE A 148 -6.76 3.38 7.36
C PHE A 148 -6.54 2.49 8.58
N ILE A 149 -7.25 2.81 9.67
CA ILE A 149 -7.36 2.00 10.88
C ILE A 149 -8.50 1.00 10.66
N GLN A 150 -8.25 -0.30 10.82
CA GLN A 150 -9.28 -1.35 10.83
C GLN A 150 -9.89 -1.51 12.22
#